data_AF-A0A7S2SFA3-F1
#
_entry.id   AF-A0A7S2SFA3-F1
#
_cell.length_a   1.000
_cell.length_b   1.000
_cell.length_c   1.000
_cell.angle_alpha   90.00
_cell.angle_beta   90.00
_cell.angle_gamma   90.00
#
_symmetry.space_group_name_H-M   'P 1'
#
loop_
_entity.id
_entity.type
_entity.pdbx_description
1 polymer ?
#
loop_
_entity_poly.entity_id
_entity_poly.type
_entity_poly.pdbx_seq_one_letter_code
_entity_poly.pdbx_strand_id
1 'polypeptide(L)'
;MMISRLHSSLQLLGSRANVRQNTPSLYYRAAALNNSMSTESSSSPPQVAKPFGQHATPPAVLTEEMAFGIQDSTKLFIRHGLGMQRLKNISNESVDSKTLVPRWQMMMEAFIGTQLHVLAGMGYPTDEKGLGLYNQQLGMLMHNAKPDIQERLRVSGRDIWRDVLSKAFDVSLEDIATKELGVVEARNVMHKVAEKMQQPEILEIVAKKCAAIEPTDNPSTDIAQKHNVVQEVLVNEVYLGKEPTLVSECGFGKGEKGYVFMQCVMAEHQNDTLVAQYIGSAMMRLLQSAGIDMAAAQRAQTADSQ
;
A
#
# COMPACT_ATOMS: atom_id res chain seq x y z
N MET A 1 5.49 -5.54 -5.17
CA MET A 1 6.13 -4.65 -6.17
C MET A 1 5.17 -3.61 -6.77
N MET A 2 3.87 -3.90 -6.69
CA MET A 2 2.84 -2.88 -6.53
C MET A 2 3.11 -1.95 -5.32
N ILE A 3 4.02 -2.27 -4.37
CA ILE A 3 4.17 -1.56 -3.09
C ILE A 3 4.97 -0.27 -3.21
N SER A 4 6.16 -0.24 -3.83
CA SER A 4 6.90 1.03 -3.95
C SER A 4 6.19 2.03 -4.87
N ARG A 5 5.45 1.53 -5.87
CA ARG A 5 4.67 2.36 -6.79
C ARG A 5 3.21 2.52 -6.40
N LEU A 6 2.59 1.70 -5.56
CA LEU A 6 1.35 2.07 -4.85
C LEU A 6 1.68 3.01 -3.71
N HIS A 7 2.88 3.01 -3.12
CA HIS A 7 3.28 4.07 -2.19
C HIS A 7 3.45 5.39 -2.94
N SER A 8 4.12 5.38 -4.10
CA SER A 8 4.19 6.58 -4.97
C SER A 8 2.88 6.90 -5.69
N SER A 9 2.03 5.92 -6.00
CA SER A 9 0.70 6.12 -6.60
C SER A 9 -0.36 6.45 -5.56
N LEU A 10 -0.20 6.08 -4.30
CA LEU A 10 -0.97 6.58 -3.15
C LEU A 10 -0.45 7.96 -2.73
N GLN A 11 0.80 8.32 -3.03
CA GLN A 11 1.21 9.74 -3.03
C GLN A 11 0.54 10.52 -4.18
N LEU A 12 0.36 9.91 -5.36
CA LEU A 12 -0.38 10.53 -6.49
C LEU A 12 -1.90 10.58 -6.26
N LEU A 13 -2.50 9.59 -5.60
CA LEU A 13 -3.94 9.54 -5.27
C LEU A 13 -4.26 10.28 -3.97
N GLY A 14 -3.35 10.25 -3.00
CA GLY A 14 -3.48 10.92 -1.70
C GLY A 14 -3.15 12.41 -1.71
N SER A 15 -2.86 12.97 -2.89
CA SER A 15 -2.85 14.43 -3.07
C SER A 15 -4.25 15.03 -3.22
N ARG A 16 -5.33 14.22 -3.26
CA ARG A 16 -6.66 14.73 -3.67
C ARG A 16 -7.87 14.14 -2.94
N ALA A 17 -7.72 13.68 -1.70
CA ALA A 17 -8.84 13.44 -0.79
C ALA A 17 -9.20 14.71 0.00
N ASN A 18 -9.47 15.81 -0.70
CA ASN A 18 -10.27 16.90 -0.15
C ASN A 18 -11.61 16.83 -0.88
N VAL A 19 -12.71 16.85 -0.11
CA VAL A 19 -14.13 16.68 -0.51
C VAL A 19 -14.68 15.25 -0.43
N ARG A 20 -15.16 14.87 0.76
CA ARG A 20 -16.47 14.20 0.91
C ARG A 20 -17.39 15.14 1.69
N GLN A 21 -18.37 15.74 1.02
CA GLN A 21 -19.68 15.96 1.63
C GLN A 21 -20.60 14.80 1.21
N ASN A 22 -21.38 14.31 2.16
CA ASN A 22 -22.49 13.36 2.04
C ASN A 22 -22.22 11.86 1.87
N THR A 23 -21.19 11.34 2.53
CA THR A 23 -21.30 10.04 3.24
C THR A 23 -20.45 10.10 4.51
N PRO A 24 -20.94 9.68 5.69
CA PRO A 24 -20.14 9.70 6.91
C PRO A 24 -18.91 8.79 6.70
N SER A 25 -17.74 9.41 6.70
CA SER A 25 -16.46 8.72 6.63
C SER A 25 -16.33 7.78 7.83
N LEU A 26 -16.18 6.47 7.57
CA LEU A 26 -15.93 5.46 8.60
C LEU A 26 -14.60 5.70 9.36
N TYR A 27 -13.73 6.59 8.86
CA TYR A 27 -12.53 7.05 9.57
C TYR A 27 -12.86 7.72 10.91
N TYR A 28 -14.02 8.36 11.06
CA TYR A 28 -14.44 8.94 12.35
C TYR A 28 -14.96 7.91 13.36
N ARG A 29 -15.32 6.69 12.93
CA ARG A 29 -15.91 5.68 13.83
C ARG A 29 -14.88 4.96 14.70
N ALA A 30 -13.62 4.91 14.26
CA ALA A 30 -12.53 4.35 15.04
C ALA A 30 -12.10 5.28 16.20
N ALA A 31 -12.21 6.60 16.04
CA ALA A 31 -11.96 7.57 17.11
C ALA A 31 -13.13 7.64 18.12
N ALA A 32 -14.36 7.37 17.68
CA ALA A 32 -15.56 7.43 18.53
C ALA A 32 -15.79 6.16 19.39
N LEU A 33 -15.19 5.02 19.03
CA LEU A 33 -15.37 3.74 19.75
C LEU A 33 -14.51 3.61 21.02
N ASN A 34 -13.62 4.58 21.31
CA ASN A 34 -12.77 4.54 22.51
C ASN A 34 -13.38 5.25 23.74
N ASN A 35 -14.59 5.83 23.62
CA ASN A 35 -15.21 6.66 24.66
C ASN A 35 -16.43 6.03 25.35
N SER A 36 -16.68 4.73 25.19
CA SER A 36 -17.86 4.07 25.77
C SER A 36 -17.53 2.83 26.57
N MET A 37 -16.70 2.95 27.60
CA MET A 37 -16.78 2.10 28.81
C MET A 37 -16.14 2.83 29.99
N SER A 38 -16.93 3.56 30.78
CA SER A 38 -16.58 3.95 32.15
C SER A 38 -17.86 4.33 32.90
N THR A 39 -18.40 3.37 33.66
CA THR A 39 -19.40 3.63 34.71
C THR A 39 -18.75 3.30 36.06
N GLU A 40 -18.45 4.38 36.79
CA GLU A 40 -18.46 4.57 38.26
C GLU A 40 -17.91 3.49 39.21
N SER A 41 -16.84 3.84 39.95
CA SER A 41 -16.88 3.87 41.43
C SER A 41 -15.74 4.70 42.05
N SER A 42 -16.16 5.66 42.89
CA SER A 42 -15.54 6.42 43.99
C SER A 42 -14.06 6.20 44.39
N SER A 43 -13.23 7.26 44.34
CA SER A 43 -12.70 8.01 45.50
C SER A 43 -11.36 8.74 45.21
N SER A 44 -11.24 9.97 45.72
CA SER A 44 -10.13 10.95 45.58
C SER A 44 -10.05 11.72 44.25
N PRO A 45 -9.87 13.06 44.27
CA PRO A 45 -9.74 13.85 43.03
C PRO A 45 -8.43 13.44 42.33
N PRO A 46 -8.48 12.79 41.17
CA PRO A 46 -7.30 12.57 40.37
C PRO A 46 -6.86 13.94 39.87
N GLN A 47 -5.57 14.25 39.99
CA GLN A 47 -4.98 15.29 39.16
C GLN A 47 -5.43 15.02 37.73
N VAL A 48 -6.09 15.99 37.11
CA VAL A 48 -6.54 15.90 35.71
C VAL A 48 -5.29 15.60 34.89
N ALA A 49 -5.09 14.33 34.56
CA ALA A 49 -4.10 13.92 33.59
C ALA A 49 -4.46 14.71 32.34
N LYS A 50 -3.55 15.59 31.91
CA LYS A 50 -3.72 16.31 30.65
C LYS A 50 -4.08 15.26 29.59
N PRO A 51 -5.13 15.49 28.77
CA PRO A 51 -5.47 14.56 27.72
C PRO A 51 -4.21 14.26 26.91
N PHE A 52 -3.83 12.98 26.83
CA PHE A 52 -2.85 12.50 25.87
C PHE A 52 -3.32 12.95 24.49
N GLY A 53 -2.72 14.02 23.97
CA GLY A 53 -3.24 14.69 22.76
C GLY A 53 -2.92 16.17 22.59
N GLN A 54 -2.17 16.81 23.50
CA GLN A 54 -1.58 18.12 23.18
C GLN A 54 -0.47 17.95 22.15
N HIS A 55 -0.87 18.03 20.87
CA HIS A 55 -0.09 18.26 19.66
C HIS A 55 1.43 18.05 19.79
N ALA A 56 1.85 16.79 19.93
CA ALA A 56 3.24 16.45 19.63
C ALA A 56 3.44 16.83 18.16
N THR A 57 4.34 17.78 17.90
CA THR A 57 4.72 18.09 16.53
C THR A 57 5.49 16.90 15.96
N PRO A 58 5.39 16.64 14.65
CA PRO A 58 6.24 15.64 14.02
C PRO A 58 7.71 15.96 14.32
N PRO A 59 8.55 14.95 14.49
CA PRO A 59 9.98 15.16 14.66
C PRO A 59 10.57 15.88 13.45
N ALA A 60 11.48 16.83 13.69
CA ALA A 60 12.15 17.56 12.60
C ALA A 60 13.01 16.63 11.73
N VAL A 61 13.63 15.61 12.35
CA VAL A 61 14.47 14.61 11.69
C VAL A 61 14.11 13.23 12.23
N LEU A 62 13.96 12.26 11.34
CA LEU A 62 13.76 10.85 11.70
C LEU A 62 15.12 10.20 12.00
N THR A 63 15.31 9.71 13.22
CA THR A 63 16.51 8.96 13.61
C THR A 63 16.36 7.47 13.29
N GLU A 64 17.48 6.72 13.31
CA GLU A 64 17.48 5.28 13.13
C GLU A 64 16.60 4.56 14.16
N GLU A 65 16.74 4.93 15.44
CA GLU A 65 15.97 4.36 16.56
C GLU A 65 14.46 4.57 16.36
N MET A 66 14.07 5.77 15.92
CA MET A 66 12.66 6.07 15.65
C MET A 66 12.13 5.28 14.47
N ALA A 67 12.92 5.13 13.39
CA ALA A 67 12.52 4.34 12.23
C ALA A 67 12.29 2.86 12.61
N PHE A 68 13.20 2.26 13.39
CA PHE A 68 13.01 0.91 13.90
C PHE A 68 11.82 0.82 14.86
N GLY A 69 11.68 1.77 15.80
CA GLY A 69 10.55 1.80 16.73
C GLY A 69 9.19 1.88 16.04
N ILE A 70 9.08 2.67 14.96
CA ILE A 70 7.86 2.75 14.13
C ILE A 70 7.60 1.42 13.41
N GLN A 71 8.62 0.80 12.82
CA GLN A 71 8.48 -0.49 12.13
C GLN A 71 8.10 -1.61 13.11
N ASP A 72 8.75 -1.70 14.27
CA ASP A 72 8.47 -2.70 15.29
C ASP A 72 7.07 -2.53 15.88
N SER A 73 6.65 -1.28 16.15
CA SER A 73 5.29 -0.98 16.59
C SER A 73 4.25 -1.36 15.54
N THR A 74 4.52 -1.04 14.26
CA THR A 74 3.66 -1.45 13.15
C THR A 74 3.55 -2.97 13.09
N LYS A 75 4.68 -3.68 13.16
CA LYS A 75 4.74 -5.14 13.17
C LYS A 75 3.94 -5.74 14.34
N LEU A 76 4.07 -5.16 15.53
CA LEU A 76 3.32 -5.56 16.72
C LEU A 76 1.80 -5.47 16.49
N PHE A 77 1.31 -4.32 15.98
CA PHE A 77 -0.12 -4.14 15.71
C PHE A 77 -0.64 -5.01 14.56
N ILE A 78 0.17 -5.27 13.55
CA ILE A 78 -0.16 -6.21 12.46
C ILE A 78 -0.21 -7.66 12.94
N ARG A 79 0.57 -8.03 13.96
CA ARG A 79 0.60 -9.41 14.50
C ARG A 79 -0.41 -9.65 15.63
N HIS A 80 -0.67 -8.65 16.46
CA HIS A 80 -1.40 -8.83 17.71
C HIS A 80 -2.51 -7.81 17.97
N GLY A 81 -2.57 -6.73 17.18
CA GLY A 81 -3.50 -5.62 17.39
C GLY A 81 -4.75 -5.65 16.50
N LEU A 82 -5.39 -4.48 16.38
CA LEU A 82 -6.55 -4.29 15.51
C LEU A 82 -6.24 -4.54 14.03
N GLY A 83 -5.00 -4.28 13.61
CA GLY A 83 -4.51 -4.61 12.26
C GLY A 83 -4.65 -6.10 11.97
N MET A 84 -4.20 -6.97 12.87
CA MET A 84 -4.37 -8.43 12.75
C MET A 84 -5.84 -8.83 12.59
N GLN A 85 -6.72 -8.30 13.45
CA GLN A 85 -8.15 -8.64 13.40
C GLN A 85 -8.77 -8.27 12.06
N ARG A 86 -8.47 -7.08 11.54
CA ARG A 86 -8.96 -6.64 10.21
C ARG A 86 -8.42 -7.52 9.08
N LEU A 87 -7.13 -7.86 9.09
CA LEU A 87 -6.54 -8.73 8.08
C LEU A 87 -7.14 -10.14 8.12
N LYS A 88 -7.36 -10.71 9.31
CA LYS A 88 -8.06 -12.00 9.45
C LYS A 88 -9.49 -11.96 8.94
N ASN A 89 -10.22 -10.86 9.19
CA ASN A 89 -11.58 -10.71 8.66
C ASN A 89 -11.56 -10.72 7.13
N ILE A 90 -10.61 -10.06 6.48
CA ILE A 90 -10.44 -10.07 5.02
C ILE A 90 -10.12 -11.48 4.50
N SER A 91 -9.34 -12.26 5.24
CA SER A 91 -9.03 -13.64 4.89
C SER A 91 -10.21 -14.59 5.04
N ASN A 92 -11.15 -14.29 5.95
CA ASN A 92 -12.33 -15.11 6.22
C ASN A 92 -13.52 -14.77 5.31
N GLU A 93 -13.48 -13.63 4.61
CA GLU A 93 -14.47 -13.34 3.57
C GLU A 93 -14.35 -14.38 2.46
N SER A 94 -15.49 -14.93 2.01
CA SER A 94 -15.44 -16.00 1.02
C SER A 94 -14.80 -15.49 -0.27
N VAL A 95 -13.85 -16.27 -0.80
CA VAL A 95 -13.15 -15.99 -2.06
C VAL A 95 -14.15 -15.80 -3.21
N ASP A 96 -15.31 -16.46 -3.12
CA ASP A 96 -16.39 -16.37 -4.11
C ASP A 96 -17.23 -15.07 -4.00
N SER A 97 -17.18 -14.36 -2.86
CA SER A 97 -17.99 -13.15 -2.63
C SER A 97 -17.35 -11.86 -3.12
N LYS A 98 -16.01 -11.82 -3.22
CA LYS A 98 -15.25 -10.64 -3.64
C LYS A 98 -14.06 -11.03 -4.49
N THR A 99 -13.84 -10.30 -5.57
CA THR A 99 -12.64 -10.44 -6.40
C THR A 99 -11.38 -10.02 -5.63
N LEU A 100 -10.21 -10.44 -6.11
CA LEU A 100 -8.90 -10.16 -5.49
C LEU A 100 -8.65 -8.66 -5.23
N VAL A 101 -9.04 -7.78 -6.16
CA VAL A 101 -8.74 -6.34 -6.08
C VAL A 101 -9.44 -5.65 -4.88
N PRO A 102 -10.75 -5.80 -4.65
CA PRO A 102 -11.40 -5.31 -3.44
C PRO A 102 -10.75 -5.80 -2.13
N ARG A 103 -10.42 -7.09 -2.04
CA ARG A 103 -9.73 -7.64 -0.85
C ARG A 103 -8.34 -7.04 -0.67
N TRP A 104 -7.62 -6.81 -1.76
CA TRP A 104 -6.34 -6.10 -1.76
C TRP A 104 -6.48 -4.65 -1.27
N GLN A 105 -7.50 -3.93 -1.71
CA GLN A 105 -7.79 -2.57 -1.25
C GLN A 105 -8.10 -2.54 0.25
N MET A 106 -8.95 -3.44 0.73
CA MET A 106 -9.25 -3.57 2.17
C MET A 106 -8.00 -3.91 3.00
N MET A 107 -7.12 -4.76 2.48
CA MET A 107 -5.84 -5.06 3.13
C MET A 107 -4.96 -3.80 3.21
N MET A 108 -4.86 -3.03 2.12
CA MET A 108 -4.11 -1.77 2.12
C MET A 108 -4.68 -0.77 3.12
N GLU A 109 -6.01 -0.64 3.22
CA GLU A 109 -6.66 0.21 4.23
C GLU A 109 -6.33 -0.22 5.66
N ALA A 110 -6.35 -1.53 5.95
CA ALA A 110 -5.97 -2.05 7.26
C ALA A 110 -4.50 -1.78 7.60
N PHE A 111 -3.60 -1.94 6.62
CA PHE A 111 -2.18 -1.68 6.78
C PHE A 111 -1.88 -0.19 6.97
N ILE A 112 -2.36 0.68 6.07
CA ILE A 112 -2.18 2.13 6.15
C ILE A 112 -2.79 2.69 7.43
N GLY A 113 -4.00 2.26 7.80
CA GLY A 113 -4.62 2.66 9.05
C GLY A 113 -3.79 2.29 10.28
N THR A 114 -3.10 1.14 10.24
CA THR A 114 -2.17 0.74 11.30
C THR A 114 -0.93 1.65 11.33
N GLN A 115 -0.34 1.97 10.17
CA GLN A 115 0.80 2.88 10.09
C GLN A 115 0.43 4.27 10.61
N LEU A 116 -0.70 4.84 10.18
CA LEU A 116 -1.17 6.14 10.65
C LEU A 116 -1.38 6.16 12.17
N HIS A 117 -1.90 5.08 12.75
CA HIS A 117 -2.06 4.95 14.19
C HIS A 117 -0.71 4.99 14.93
N VAL A 118 0.29 4.27 14.44
CA VAL A 118 1.65 4.28 15.02
C VAL A 118 2.30 5.66 14.86
N LEU A 119 2.18 6.25 13.68
CA LEU A 119 2.74 7.58 13.37
C LEU A 119 2.11 8.69 14.23
N ALA A 120 0.83 8.57 14.58
CA ALA A 120 0.17 9.49 15.52
C ALA A 120 0.89 9.54 16.88
N GLY A 121 1.36 8.39 17.35
CA GLY A 121 2.14 8.28 18.60
C GLY A 121 3.47 9.04 18.56
N MET A 122 3.97 9.33 17.36
CA MET A 122 5.19 10.09 17.11
C MET A 122 4.91 11.56 16.73
N GLY A 123 3.66 12.02 16.82
CA GLY A 123 3.27 13.39 16.50
C GLY A 123 3.00 13.68 15.02
N TYR A 124 3.05 12.67 14.13
CA TYR A 124 2.64 12.88 12.74
C TYR A 124 1.12 13.04 12.61
N PRO A 125 0.65 13.81 11.61
CA PRO A 125 -0.76 13.82 11.23
C PRO A 125 -1.29 12.41 10.92
N THR A 126 -2.54 12.13 11.33
CA THR A 126 -3.23 10.86 11.06
C THR A 126 -3.89 10.84 9.69
N ASP A 127 -3.21 11.38 8.69
CA ASP A 127 -3.70 11.51 7.31
C ASP A 127 -2.58 11.16 6.32
N GLU A 128 -2.90 11.23 5.03
CA GLU A 128 -1.96 10.92 3.95
C GLU A 128 -0.76 11.89 3.92
N LYS A 129 -0.92 13.13 4.43
CA LYS A 129 0.19 14.08 4.54
C LYS A 129 1.18 13.64 5.60
N GLY A 130 0.69 13.16 6.75
CA GLY A 130 1.55 12.62 7.80
C GLY A 130 2.32 11.38 7.36
N LEU A 131 1.65 10.46 6.65
CA LEU A 131 2.31 9.30 6.04
C LEU A 131 3.35 9.75 4.99
N GLY A 132 2.99 10.70 4.13
CA GLY A 132 3.89 11.27 3.12
C GLY A 132 5.15 11.88 3.74
N LEU A 133 4.99 12.69 4.80
CA LEU A 133 6.09 13.31 5.54
C LEU A 133 7.02 12.25 6.16
N TYR A 134 6.45 11.24 6.82
CA TYR A 134 7.23 10.13 7.37
C TYR A 134 8.04 9.41 6.28
N ASN A 135 7.41 9.09 5.14
CA ASN A 135 8.09 8.40 4.04
C ASN A 135 9.22 9.24 3.44
N GLN A 136 9.03 10.55 3.31
CA GLN A 136 10.09 11.47 2.88
C GLN A 136 11.26 11.43 3.86
N GLN A 137 11.00 11.56 5.16
CA GLN A 137 12.04 11.51 6.18
C GLN A 137 12.75 10.16 6.24
N LEU A 138 12.01 9.05 6.10
CA LEU A 138 12.58 7.71 5.98
C LEU A 138 13.46 7.58 4.74
N GLY A 139 13.04 8.14 3.60
CA GLY A 139 13.85 8.18 2.39
C GLY A 139 15.16 8.94 2.58
N MET A 140 15.13 10.10 3.24
CA MET A 140 16.34 10.87 3.58
C MET A 140 17.24 10.11 4.54
N LEU A 141 16.66 9.46 5.57
CA LEU A 141 17.41 8.62 6.50
C LEU A 141 18.10 7.47 5.75
N MET A 142 17.37 6.74 4.90
CA MET A 142 17.91 5.64 4.10
C MET A 142 19.03 6.10 3.17
N HIS A 143 18.93 7.29 2.58
CA HIS A 143 19.98 7.84 1.73
C HIS A 143 21.29 8.11 2.50
N ASN A 144 21.19 8.58 3.74
CA ASN A 144 22.34 8.98 4.57
C ASN A 144 22.86 7.88 5.50
N ALA A 145 22.06 6.84 5.74
CA ALA A 145 22.40 5.75 6.65
C ALA A 145 23.51 4.84 6.10
N LYS A 146 24.19 4.13 7.00
CA LYS A 146 25.19 3.12 6.61
C LYS A 146 24.51 1.94 5.90
N PRO A 147 25.23 1.20 5.02
CA PRO A 147 24.64 0.08 4.27
C PRO A 147 23.98 -1.01 5.14
N ASP A 148 24.51 -1.29 6.31
CA ASP A 148 23.95 -2.26 7.26
C ASP A 148 22.61 -1.79 7.84
N ILE A 149 22.49 -0.49 8.14
CA ILE A 149 21.24 0.11 8.61
C ILE A 149 20.20 0.15 7.50
N GLN A 150 20.60 0.53 6.29
CA GLN A 150 19.73 0.49 5.10
C GLN A 150 19.16 -0.92 4.91
N GLU A 151 20.02 -1.94 4.98
CA GLU A 151 19.60 -3.32 4.79
C GLU A 151 18.66 -3.80 5.89
N ARG A 152 18.94 -3.47 7.16
CA ARG A 152 18.05 -3.80 8.28
C ARG A 152 16.67 -3.16 8.16
N LEU A 153 16.60 -1.87 7.80
CA LEU A 153 15.34 -1.16 7.59
C LEU A 153 14.56 -1.73 6.39
N ARG A 154 15.26 -2.11 5.31
CA ARG A 154 14.67 -2.78 4.14
C ARG A 154 14.08 -4.13 4.52
N VAL A 155 14.84 -4.98 5.22
CA VAL A 155 14.41 -6.31 5.68
C VAL A 155 13.20 -6.21 6.60
N SER A 156 13.23 -5.29 7.57
CA SER A 156 12.11 -5.07 8.48
C SER A 156 10.83 -4.63 7.73
N GLY A 157 10.94 -3.68 6.80
CA GLY A 157 9.82 -3.26 5.94
C GLY A 157 9.27 -4.41 5.08
N ARG A 158 10.15 -5.23 4.50
CA ARG A 158 9.79 -6.44 3.74
C ARG A 158 9.03 -7.44 4.62
N ASP A 159 9.50 -7.68 5.84
CA ASP A 159 8.89 -8.67 6.73
C ASP A 159 7.51 -8.23 7.21
N ILE A 160 7.32 -6.94 7.51
CA ILE A 160 6.00 -6.37 7.81
C ILE A 160 5.06 -6.58 6.62
N TRP A 161 5.54 -6.30 5.41
CA TRP A 161 4.75 -6.48 4.20
C TRP A 161 4.34 -7.95 3.97
N ARG A 162 5.28 -8.89 4.12
CA ARG A 162 5.00 -10.33 4.06
C ARG A 162 3.99 -10.74 5.14
N ASP A 163 4.12 -10.21 6.35
CA ASP A 163 3.19 -10.42 7.45
C ASP A 163 1.76 -9.97 7.11
N VAL A 164 1.61 -8.82 6.46
CA VAL A 164 0.32 -8.27 6.03
C VAL A 164 -0.32 -9.17 4.97
N LEU A 165 0.42 -9.49 3.90
CA LEU A 165 -0.09 -10.33 2.81
C LEU A 165 -0.45 -11.73 3.28
N SER A 166 0.42 -12.37 4.06
CA SER A 166 0.20 -13.70 4.62
C SER A 166 -1.10 -13.76 5.40
N LYS A 167 -1.39 -12.75 6.23
CA LYS A 167 -2.61 -12.71 7.07
C LYS A 167 -3.87 -12.39 6.28
N ALA A 168 -3.81 -11.54 5.26
CA ALA A 168 -4.99 -11.13 4.48
C ALA A 168 -5.43 -12.17 3.44
N PHE A 169 -4.49 -12.98 2.97
CA PHE A 169 -4.69 -13.91 1.85
C PHE A 169 -4.39 -15.37 2.19
N ASP A 170 -4.13 -15.67 3.47
CA ASP A 170 -3.87 -17.03 3.94
C ASP A 170 -2.75 -17.73 3.14
N VAL A 171 -1.61 -17.06 3.07
CA VAL A 171 -0.38 -17.58 2.43
C VAL A 171 0.64 -17.86 3.52
N SER A 172 1.24 -19.06 3.51
CA SER A 172 2.23 -19.46 4.52
C SER A 172 3.51 -18.64 4.42
N LEU A 173 4.00 -18.11 5.56
CA LEU A 173 5.30 -17.46 5.64
C LEU A 173 6.45 -18.46 5.44
N GLU A 174 6.26 -19.72 5.80
CA GLU A 174 7.26 -20.78 5.61
C GLU A 174 7.46 -21.07 4.11
N ASP A 175 6.36 -21.14 3.36
CA ASP A 175 6.41 -21.30 1.90
C ASP A 175 7.12 -20.11 1.25
N ILE A 176 6.90 -18.90 1.77
CA ILE A 176 7.58 -17.67 1.26
C ILE A 176 9.06 -17.71 1.58
N ALA A 177 9.45 -18.19 2.76
CA ALA A 177 10.84 -18.27 3.18
C ALA A 177 11.62 -19.36 2.43
N THR A 178 10.98 -20.47 2.07
CA THR A 178 11.63 -21.55 1.31
C THR A 178 11.84 -21.20 -0.16
N LYS A 179 11.06 -20.26 -0.70
CA LYS A 179 11.23 -19.76 -2.07
C LYS A 179 12.04 -18.48 -2.10
N GLU A 180 13.36 -18.65 -2.04
CA GLU A 180 14.29 -17.58 -2.41
C GLU A 180 14.45 -17.51 -3.93
N LEU A 181 14.55 -16.29 -4.43
CA LEU A 181 14.64 -16.02 -5.85
C LEU A 181 15.87 -15.14 -6.08
N GLY A 182 16.73 -15.52 -7.04
CA GLY A 182 17.92 -14.74 -7.35
C GLY A 182 17.54 -13.41 -8.03
N VAL A 183 18.38 -12.38 -7.92
CA VAL A 183 18.12 -11.09 -8.58
C VAL A 183 17.93 -11.21 -10.10
N VAL A 184 18.62 -12.16 -10.75
CA VAL A 184 18.47 -12.43 -12.19
C VAL A 184 17.09 -12.99 -12.51
N GLU A 185 16.62 -13.96 -11.73
CA GLU A 185 15.27 -14.50 -11.87
C GLU A 185 14.22 -13.43 -11.61
N ALA A 186 14.46 -12.54 -10.64
CA ALA A 186 13.54 -11.47 -10.28
C ALA A 186 13.35 -10.50 -11.45
N ARG A 187 14.47 -10.12 -12.06
CA ARG A 187 14.50 -9.30 -13.27
C ARG A 187 13.78 -10.00 -14.43
N ASN A 188 13.99 -11.29 -14.64
CA ASN A 188 13.32 -12.05 -15.69
C ASN A 188 11.79 -12.10 -15.49
N VAL A 189 11.33 -12.36 -14.26
CA VAL A 189 9.89 -12.33 -13.93
C VAL A 189 9.32 -10.94 -14.21
N MET A 190 9.99 -9.87 -13.76
CA MET A 190 9.50 -8.51 -13.97
C MET A 190 9.59 -8.01 -15.40
N HIS A 191 10.56 -8.50 -16.16
CA HIS A 191 10.63 -8.26 -17.59
C HIS A 191 9.39 -8.83 -18.28
N LYS A 192 9.04 -10.10 -18.02
CA LYS A 192 7.83 -10.73 -18.57
C LYS A 192 6.55 -9.99 -18.17
N VAL A 193 6.43 -9.58 -16.90
CA VAL A 193 5.32 -8.74 -16.43
C VAL A 193 5.25 -7.43 -17.24
N ALA A 194 6.38 -6.74 -17.37
CA ALA A 194 6.45 -5.46 -18.07
C ALA A 194 6.16 -5.59 -19.56
N GLU A 195 6.61 -6.67 -20.22
CA GLU A 195 6.27 -6.97 -21.61
C GLU A 195 4.77 -7.20 -21.75
N LYS A 196 4.18 -8.02 -20.86
CA LYS A 196 2.75 -8.33 -20.87
C LYS A 196 1.90 -7.08 -20.69
N MET A 197 2.25 -6.20 -19.75
CA MET A 197 1.59 -4.92 -19.51
C MET A 197 1.58 -4.00 -20.73
N GLN A 198 2.58 -4.13 -21.62
CA GLN A 198 2.75 -3.28 -22.80
C GLN A 198 2.15 -3.89 -24.08
N GLN A 199 1.55 -5.08 -23.99
CA GLN A 199 0.92 -5.72 -25.14
C GLN A 199 -0.28 -4.89 -25.63
N PRO A 200 -0.46 -4.71 -26.96
CA PRO A 200 -1.55 -3.90 -27.51
C PRO A 200 -2.93 -4.33 -27.01
N GLU A 201 -3.17 -5.64 -26.88
CA GLU A 201 -4.41 -6.21 -26.34
C GLU A 201 -4.73 -5.69 -24.93
N ILE A 202 -3.72 -5.59 -24.04
CA ILE A 202 -3.90 -5.12 -22.67
C ILE A 202 -4.17 -3.62 -22.65
N LEU A 203 -3.38 -2.85 -23.42
CA LEU A 203 -3.55 -1.40 -23.52
C LEU A 203 -4.93 -1.03 -24.06
N GLU A 204 -5.43 -1.78 -25.05
CA GLU A 204 -6.77 -1.60 -25.62
C GLU A 204 -7.88 -1.92 -24.60
N ILE A 205 -7.73 -2.98 -23.80
CA ILE A 205 -8.67 -3.29 -22.71
C ILE A 205 -8.73 -2.13 -21.70
N VAL A 206 -7.58 -1.59 -21.29
CA VAL A 206 -7.53 -0.43 -20.39
C VAL A 206 -8.25 0.77 -21.01
N ALA A 207 -7.91 1.13 -22.26
CA ALA A 207 -8.51 2.27 -22.93
C ALA A 207 -10.03 2.15 -23.04
N LYS A 208 -10.53 0.96 -23.44
CA LYS A 208 -11.97 0.68 -23.54
C LYS A 208 -12.67 0.78 -22.20
N LYS A 209 -12.13 0.16 -21.15
CA LYS A 209 -12.74 0.19 -19.81
C LYS A 209 -12.72 1.61 -19.22
N CYS A 210 -11.63 2.36 -19.40
CA CYS A 210 -11.55 3.75 -18.93
C CYS A 210 -12.48 4.69 -19.70
N ALA A 211 -12.68 4.49 -21.01
CA ALA A 211 -13.61 5.28 -21.82
C ALA A 211 -15.09 5.04 -21.45
N ALA A 212 -15.39 3.91 -20.80
CA ALA A 212 -16.73 3.57 -20.32
C ALA A 212 -17.05 4.16 -18.93
N ILE A 213 -16.10 4.82 -18.26
CA ILE A 213 -16.32 5.50 -16.99
C ILE A 213 -17.17 6.75 -17.24
N GLU A 214 -18.22 6.94 -16.45
CA GLU A 214 -19.06 8.13 -16.53
C GLU A 214 -18.23 9.39 -16.22
N PRO A 215 -18.32 10.45 -17.05
CA PRO A 215 -17.61 11.70 -16.77
C PRO A 215 -18.02 12.26 -15.41
N THR A 216 -17.03 12.56 -14.56
CA THR A 216 -17.27 13.21 -13.27
C THR A 216 -16.73 14.64 -13.30
N ASP A 217 -17.45 15.58 -12.70
CA ASP A 217 -17.03 16.99 -12.60
C ASP A 217 -15.76 17.19 -11.76
N ASN A 218 -15.41 16.20 -10.93
CA ASN A 218 -14.22 16.24 -10.10
C ASN A 218 -13.06 15.47 -10.75
N PRO A 219 -11.98 16.16 -11.18
CA PRO A 219 -10.81 15.51 -11.78
C PRO A 219 -10.13 14.47 -10.87
N SER A 220 -10.25 14.59 -9.54
CA SER A 220 -9.67 13.59 -8.63
C SER A 220 -10.41 12.27 -8.65
N THR A 221 -11.75 12.32 -8.73
CA THR A 221 -12.61 11.14 -8.80
C THR A 221 -12.39 10.39 -10.10
N ASP A 222 -12.32 11.10 -11.23
CA ASP A 222 -12.05 10.51 -12.55
C ASP A 222 -10.70 9.76 -12.57
N ILE A 223 -9.63 10.38 -12.05
CA ILE A 223 -8.31 9.74 -11.96
C ILE A 223 -8.37 8.49 -11.07
N ALA A 224 -9.05 8.56 -9.92
CA ALA A 224 -9.18 7.42 -9.00
C ALA A 224 -9.94 6.25 -9.65
N GLN A 225 -11.04 6.53 -10.37
CA GLN A 225 -11.80 5.51 -11.09
C GLN A 225 -10.97 4.85 -12.20
N LYS A 226 -10.25 5.66 -13.00
CA LYS A 226 -9.34 5.14 -14.04
C LYS A 226 -8.20 4.31 -13.44
N HIS A 227 -7.66 4.73 -12.30
CA HIS A 227 -6.64 3.97 -11.61
C HIS A 227 -7.16 2.61 -11.11
N ASN A 228 -8.40 2.55 -10.61
CA ASN A 228 -9.04 1.27 -10.25
C ASN A 228 -9.17 0.33 -11.46
N VAL A 229 -9.58 0.85 -12.62
CA VAL A 229 -9.62 0.07 -13.86
C VAL A 229 -8.24 -0.47 -14.22
N VAL A 230 -7.20 0.35 -14.13
CA VAL A 230 -5.81 -0.08 -14.38
C VAL A 230 -5.39 -1.20 -13.42
N GLN A 231 -5.74 -1.11 -12.14
CA GLN A 231 -5.45 -2.18 -11.16
C GLN A 231 -6.16 -3.48 -11.50
N GLU A 232 -7.45 -3.42 -11.85
CA GLU A 232 -8.23 -4.58 -12.24
C GLU A 232 -7.68 -5.26 -13.48
N VAL A 233 -7.35 -4.50 -14.52
CA VAL A 233 -6.76 -5.05 -15.74
C VAL A 233 -5.37 -5.62 -15.47
N LEU A 234 -4.57 -4.96 -14.65
CA LEU A 234 -3.25 -5.45 -14.28
C LEU A 234 -3.36 -6.82 -13.58
N VAL A 235 -4.22 -6.94 -12.56
CA VAL A 235 -4.38 -8.21 -11.84
C VAL A 235 -5.00 -9.28 -12.73
N ASN A 236 -6.14 -8.98 -13.36
CA ASN A 236 -6.96 -9.99 -14.02
C ASN A 236 -6.47 -10.33 -15.44
N GLU A 237 -5.83 -9.42 -16.16
CA GLU A 237 -5.43 -9.66 -17.57
C GLU A 237 -3.93 -9.90 -17.71
N VAL A 238 -3.09 -9.23 -16.90
CA VAL A 238 -1.62 -9.38 -16.99
C VAL A 238 -1.14 -10.55 -16.13
N TYR A 239 -1.54 -10.59 -14.85
CA TYR A 239 -1.07 -11.66 -13.96
C TYR A 239 -1.88 -12.95 -14.10
N LEU A 240 -3.22 -12.84 -14.25
CA LEU A 240 -4.14 -13.97 -14.13
C LEU A 240 -4.98 -14.28 -15.40
N GLY A 241 -4.78 -13.56 -16.52
CA GLY A 241 -5.79 -13.53 -17.61
C GLY A 241 -5.70 -14.59 -18.70
N LYS A 242 -4.57 -15.29 -18.84
CA LYS A 242 -4.39 -16.40 -19.79
C LYS A 242 -4.03 -17.67 -19.05
N GLU A 243 -4.32 -18.83 -19.63
CA GLU A 243 -3.85 -20.13 -19.13
C GLU A 243 -2.73 -20.67 -20.05
N PRO A 244 -1.54 -21.00 -19.53
CA PRO A 244 -1.14 -20.82 -18.13
C PRO A 244 -1.01 -19.34 -17.73
N THR A 245 -1.37 -19.03 -16.48
CA THR A 245 -1.22 -17.65 -15.96
C THR A 245 0.24 -17.27 -15.86
N LEU A 246 0.57 -15.99 -15.99
CA LEU A 246 1.95 -15.51 -15.86
C LEU A 246 2.56 -15.93 -14.51
N VAL A 247 1.75 -15.91 -13.46
CA VAL A 247 2.08 -16.40 -12.12
C VAL A 247 2.48 -17.88 -12.16
N SER A 248 1.70 -18.72 -12.85
CA SER A 248 1.97 -20.15 -13.00
C SER A 248 3.18 -20.42 -13.88
N GLU A 249 3.34 -19.69 -14.99
CA GLU A 249 4.50 -19.77 -15.88
C GLU A 249 5.80 -19.41 -15.16
N CYS A 250 5.75 -18.47 -14.22
CA CYS A 250 6.89 -18.10 -13.38
C CYS A 250 7.05 -19.01 -12.14
N GLY A 251 6.28 -20.10 -12.06
CA GLY A 251 6.41 -21.13 -11.02
C GLY A 251 5.88 -20.71 -9.65
N PHE A 252 5.05 -19.68 -9.54
CA PHE A 252 4.46 -19.22 -8.27
C PHE A 252 3.15 -19.91 -7.91
N GLY A 253 2.69 -20.89 -8.71
CA GLY A 253 1.43 -21.58 -8.51
C GLY A 253 0.28 -20.94 -9.30
N LYS A 254 -0.96 -21.18 -8.87
CA LYS A 254 -2.16 -20.78 -9.63
C LYS A 254 -3.03 -19.79 -8.86
N GLY A 255 -3.80 -19.00 -9.62
CA GLY A 255 -4.82 -18.10 -9.10
C GLY A 255 -4.29 -17.05 -8.14
N GLU A 256 -5.17 -16.61 -7.25
CA GLU A 256 -4.91 -15.55 -6.29
C GLU A 256 -3.74 -15.86 -5.35
N LYS A 257 -3.71 -17.05 -4.74
CA LYS A 257 -2.64 -17.42 -3.79
C LYS A 257 -1.27 -17.37 -4.49
N GLY A 258 -1.18 -17.81 -5.74
CA GLY A 258 0.05 -17.70 -6.52
C GLY A 258 0.45 -16.24 -6.78
N TYR A 259 -0.51 -15.37 -7.10
CA TYR A 259 -0.24 -13.95 -7.29
C TYR A 259 0.29 -13.30 -6.00
N VAL A 260 -0.37 -13.55 -4.87
CA VAL A 260 0.06 -13.01 -3.57
C VAL A 260 1.44 -13.54 -3.20
N PHE A 261 1.68 -14.84 -3.40
CA PHE A 261 2.96 -15.47 -3.16
C PHE A 261 4.07 -14.84 -4.00
N MET A 262 3.82 -14.59 -5.29
CA MET A 262 4.72 -13.84 -6.15
C MET A 262 5.00 -12.44 -5.60
N GLN A 263 3.99 -11.70 -5.12
CA GLN A 263 4.21 -10.38 -4.51
C GLN A 263 5.10 -10.45 -3.26
N CYS A 264 4.97 -11.50 -2.43
CA CYS A 264 5.80 -11.73 -1.24
C CYS A 264 7.27 -12.04 -1.56
N VAL A 265 7.51 -12.90 -2.55
CA VAL A 265 8.87 -13.26 -2.98
C VAL A 265 9.54 -12.07 -3.66
N MET A 266 8.83 -11.39 -4.56
CA MET A 266 9.35 -10.25 -5.31
C MET A 266 9.59 -9.00 -4.45
N ALA A 267 9.03 -8.92 -3.23
CA ALA A 267 9.33 -7.84 -2.29
C ALA A 267 10.82 -7.77 -1.90
N GLU A 268 11.56 -8.88 -2.01
CA GLU A 268 13.01 -8.90 -1.76
C GLU A 268 13.77 -7.95 -2.70
N HIS A 269 13.35 -7.93 -3.96
CA HIS A 269 14.05 -7.26 -5.06
C HIS A 269 13.44 -5.91 -5.43
N GLN A 270 12.62 -5.33 -4.54
CA GLN A 270 11.88 -4.10 -4.85
C GLN A 270 12.78 -2.87 -5.03
N ASN A 271 13.98 -2.89 -4.48
CA ASN A 271 14.97 -1.81 -4.62
C ASN A 271 15.93 -2.05 -5.80
N ASP A 272 15.80 -3.16 -6.53
CA ASP A 272 16.61 -3.40 -7.72
C ASP A 272 16.23 -2.38 -8.82
N THR A 273 17.23 -1.66 -9.33
CA THR A 273 17.03 -0.57 -10.28
C THR A 273 16.38 -1.04 -11.57
N LEU A 274 16.76 -2.22 -12.08
CA LEU A 274 16.26 -2.73 -13.34
C LEU A 274 14.81 -3.20 -13.22
N VAL A 275 14.49 -3.89 -12.13
CA VAL A 275 13.12 -4.21 -11.73
C VAL A 275 12.26 -2.94 -11.66
N ALA A 276 12.74 -1.89 -10.99
CA ALA A 276 12.04 -0.62 -10.87
C ALA A 276 11.83 0.08 -12.22
N GLN A 277 12.80 -0.04 -13.14
CA GLN A 277 12.73 0.49 -14.50
C GLN A 277 11.68 -0.24 -15.34
N TYR A 278 11.68 -1.58 -15.35
CA TYR A 278 10.73 -2.40 -16.12
C TYR A 278 9.28 -2.09 -15.76
N ILE A 279 8.97 -2.14 -14.46
CA ILE A 279 7.63 -1.83 -13.97
C ILE A 279 7.29 -0.37 -14.23
N GLY A 280 8.27 0.52 -14.18
CA GLY A 280 8.06 1.93 -14.43
C GLY A 280 7.65 2.29 -15.83
N SER A 281 8.44 1.83 -16.81
CA SER A 281 8.12 2.06 -18.21
C SER A 281 6.77 1.43 -18.58
N ALA A 282 6.50 0.22 -18.10
CA ALA A 282 5.26 -0.48 -18.38
C ALA A 282 4.04 0.20 -17.76
N MET A 283 4.14 0.62 -16.49
CA MET A 283 3.07 1.34 -15.81
C MET A 283 2.77 2.68 -16.46
N MET A 284 3.79 3.44 -16.88
CA MET A 284 3.57 4.68 -17.61
C MET A 284 2.76 4.48 -18.89
N ARG A 285 3.03 3.39 -19.64
CA ARG A 285 2.23 3.07 -20.84
C ARG A 285 0.78 2.71 -20.50
N LEU A 286 0.53 1.94 -19.44
CA LEU A 286 -0.83 1.63 -18.99
C LEU A 286 -1.60 2.90 -18.60
N LEU A 287 -0.98 3.76 -17.79
CA LEU A 287 -1.59 5.02 -17.35
C LEU A 287 -1.86 5.95 -18.52
N GLN A 288 -0.94 6.03 -19.49
CA GLN A 288 -1.16 6.79 -20.72
C GLN A 288 -2.34 6.23 -21.52
N SER A 289 -2.46 4.89 -21.62
CA SER A 289 -3.61 4.24 -22.28
C SER A 289 -4.93 4.50 -21.55
N ALA A 290 -4.88 4.66 -20.23
CA ALA A 290 -6.03 5.07 -19.42
C ALA A 290 -6.41 6.55 -19.58
N GLY A 291 -5.64 7.33 -20.37
CA GLY A 291 -5.84 8.77 -20.52
C GLY A 291 -5.39 9.58 -19.29
N ILE A 292 -4.53 9.01 -18.44
CA ILE A 292 -3.96 9.70 -17.28
C ILE A 292 -2.68 10.41 -17.72
N ASP A 293 -2.74 11.74 -17.86
CA ASP A 293 -1.56 12.57 -18.13
C ASP A 293 -0.74 12.76 -16.85
N MET A 294 0.33 12.00 -16.73
CA MET A 294 1.27 12.05 -15.60
C MET A 294 2.00 13.40 -15.50
N ALA A 295 2.25 14.09 -16.61
CA ALA A 295 2.92 15.39 -16.60
C ALA A 295 1.96 16.50 -16.16
N ALA A 296 0.67 16.40 -16.49
CA ALA A 296 -0.35 17.27 -15.91
C ALA A 296 -0.55 16.98 -14.41
N ALA A 297 -0.55 15.70 -14.01
CA ALA A 297 -0.67 15.30 -12.61
C ALA A 297 0.48 15.81 -11.73
N GLN A 298 1.73 15.73 -12.21
CA GLN A 298 2.91 16.26 -11.51
C GLN A 298 2.90 17.80 -11.41
N ARG A 299 2.50 18.50 -12.49
CA ARG A 299 2.42 19.98 -12.48
C ARG A 299 1.39 20.51 -11.48
N ALA A 300 0.26 19.82 -11.33
CA ALA A 300 -0.76 20.19 -10.36
C ALA A 300 -0.26 20.06 -8.90
N GLN A 301 0.54 19.05 -8.58
CA GLN A 301 1.09 18.85 -7.24
C GLN A 301 2.09 19.93 -6.82
N THR A 302 2.90 20.42 -7.76
CA THR A 302 3.84 21.52 -7.49
C THR A 302 3.15 22.87 -7.28
N ALA A 303 1.94 23.05 -7.83
CA ALA A 303 1.18 24.29 -7.68
C ALA A 303 0.44 24.37 -6.34
N ASP A 304 -0.08 23.25 -5.82
CA ASP A 304 -0.78 23.20 -4.51
C ASP A 304 0.17 23.20 -3.29
N SER A 305 1.49 23.11 -3.54
CA SER A 305 2.54 23.15 -2.50
C SER A 305 3.19 24.54 -2.35
N GLN A 306 2.73 25.53 -3.13
CA GLN A 306 3.14 26.95 -3.05
C GLN A 306 2.03 27.78 -2.40
#